data_AF-A0A1E7M137-F1
#
_entry.id   AF-A0A1E7M137-F1
#
_cell.length_a   1.000
_cell.length_b   1.000
_cell.length_c   1.000
_cell.angle_alpha   90.00
_cell.angle_beta   90.00
_cell.angle_gamma   90.00
#
_symmetry.space_group_name_H-M   'P 1'
#
loop_
_entity.id
_entity.type
_entity.pdbx_description
1 polymer ?
#
loop_
_entity_poly.entity_id
_entity_poly.type
_entity_poly.pdbx_seq_one_letter_code
_entity_poly.pdbx_strand_id
1 'polypeptide(L)'
;MNGFAAALSLLGVVALAVAGVYGAGWALRISSEPLEAAPFESGLEPVEHAVSRFHVRWYTITMLFLAFDMEMVFMYPWTLIISAMGPSAVIEMFVFLAILLAGVIYAWREGALRWT
;
A
#
# COMPACT_ATOMS: atom_id res chain seq x y z
N MET A 1 -8.16 6.46 29.17
CA MET A 1 -8.56 6.91 27.82
C MET A 1 -8.83 5.67 26.97
N ASN A 2 -9.97 5.59 26.29
CA ASN A 2 -10.26 4.47 25.40
C ASN A 2 -9.18 4.41 24.30
N GLY A 3 -8.69 3.23 23.93
CA GLY A 3 -7.64 3.10 22.90
C GLY A 3 -7.99 3.80 21.59
N PHE A 4 -9.27 3.79 21.23
CA PHE A 4 -9.81 4.53 20.09
C PHE A 4 -9.68 6.06 20.23
N ALA A 5 -9.97 6.60 21.41
CA ALA A 5 -9.80 8.03 21.68
C ALA A 5 -8.32 8.44 21.62
N ALA A 6 -7.40 7.57 22.09
CA ALA A 6 -5.96 7.80 21.96
C ALA A 6 -5.53 7.79 20.47
N ALA A 7 -5.98 6.82 19.68
CA ALA A 7 -5.66 6.76 18.25
C ALA A 7 -6.18 7.99 17.48
N LEU A 8 -7.42 8.41 17.74
CA LEU A 8 -7.98 9.62 17.12
C LEU A 8 -7.23 10.88 17.54
N SER A 9 -6.84 10.99 18.81
CA SER A 9 -6.05 12.12 19.28
C SER A 9 -4.67 12.19 18.61
N LEU A 10 -4.01 11.05 18.41
CA LEU A 10 -2.74 10.96 17.68
C LEU A 10 -2.88 11.37 16.22
N LEU A 11 -3.90 10.86 15.53
CA LEU A 11 -4.20 11.27 14.16
C LEU A 11 -4.47 12.78 14.06
N GLY A 12 -5.23 13.32 15.01
CA GLY A 12 -5.48 14.76 15.10
C GLY A 12 -4.21 15.57 15.29
N VAL A 13 -3.31 15.15 16.19
CA VAL A 13 -2.02 15.81 16.41
C VAL A 13 -1.15 15.76 15.15
N VAL A 14 -1.08 14.62 14.46
CA VAL A 14 -0.31 14.50 13.20
C VAL A 14 -0.90 15.41 12.13
N ALA A 15 -2.22 15.44 11.96
CA ALA A 15 -2.89 16.30 10.99
C ALA A 15 -2.65 17.79 11.29
N LEU A 16 -2.73 18.18 12.56
CA LEU A 16 -2.45 19.55 13.00
C LEU A 16 -0.97 19.93 12.81
N ALA A 17 -0.04 19.00 13.06
CA ALA A 17 1.38 19.23 12.81
C ALA A 17 1.65 19.44 11.32
N VAL A 18 1.10 18.58 10.45
CA VAL A 18 1.20 18.72 8.99
C VAL A 18 0.58 20.05 8.54
N ALA A 19 -0.63 20.36 8.97
CA ALA A 19 -1.30 21.62 8.66
C ALA A 19 -0.52 22.83 9.19
N GLY A 20 0.09 22.73 10.36
CA GLY A 20 0.93 23.77 10.96
C GLY A 20 2.20 24.02 10.13
N VAL A 21 2.86 22.97 9.65
CA VAL A 21 4.03 23.09 8.76
C VAL A 21 3.64 23.74 7.43
N TYR A 22 2.55 23.29 6.80
CA TYR A 22 2.06 23.90 5.56
C TYR A 22 1.59 25.34 5.77
N GLY A 23 0.92 25.64 6.88
CA GLY A 23 0.45 26.97 7.24
C GLY A 23 1.61 27.94 7.53
N ALA A 24 2.64 27.48 8.24
CA ALA A 24 3.86 28.25 8.44
C ALA A 24 4.61 28.48 7.12
N GLY A 25 4.73 27.46 6.27
CA GLY A 25 5.30 27.58 4.93
C GLY A 25 4.55 28.59 4.05
N TRP A 26 3.21 28.61 4.15
CA TRP A 26 2.38 29.60 3.46
C TRP A 26 2.52 31.01 4.03
N ALA A 27 2.59 31.17 5.37
CA ALA A 27 2.71 32.46 6.03
C ALA A 27 4.11 33.10 5.85
N LEU A 28 5.16 32.27 5.79
CA LEU A 28 6.55 32.70 5.66
C LEU A 28 7.01 32.77 4.19
N ARG A 29 6.14 32.50 3.20
CA ARG A 29 6.53 32.54 1.78
C ARG A 29 6.93 33.96 1.35
N ILE A 30 8.03 34.07 0.62
CA ILE A 30 8.58 35.35 0.13
C ILE A 30 7.82 35.85 -1.11
N SER A 31 7.34 34.93 -1.96
CA SER A 31 6.54 35.24 -3.15
C SER A 31 5.25 34.42 -3.14
N SER A 32 4.15 35.05 -3.57
CA SER A 32 2.87 34.38 -3.82
C SER A 32 2.76 33.83 -5.24
N GLU A 33 3.59 34.31 -6.16
CA GLU A 33 3.62 33.84 -7.54
C GLU A 33 4.19 32.41 -7.59
N PRO A 34 3.49 31.45 -8.24
CA PRO A 34 4.02 30.11 -8.46
C PRO A 34 5.31 30.20 -9.29
N LEU A 35 6.39 29.60 -8.82
CA LEU A 35 7.56 29.38 -9.66
C LEU A 35 7.17 28.39 -10.76
N GLU A 36 7.53 28.72 -12.01
CA GLU A 36 7.35 27.82 -13.14
C GLU A 36 8.23 26.58 -12.92
N ALA A 37 7.60 25.48 -12.48
CA ALA A 37 8.28 24.25 -12.14
C ALA A 37 8.39 23.36 -13.39
N ALA A 38 9.50 23.47 -14.09
CA ALA A 38 9.87 22.50 -15.11
C ALA A 38 10.26 21.14 -14.45
N PRO A 39 10.14 20.01 -15.17
CA PRO A 39 10.64 18.73 -14.69
C PRO A 39 12.11 18.84 -14.26
N PHE A 40 12.43 18.36 -13.05
CA PHE A 40 13.70 18.58 -12.35
C PHE A 40 14.95 18.18 -13.15
N GLU A 41 14.85 17.24 -14.09
CA GLU A 41 16.00 16.70 -14.84
C GLU A 41 15.98 16.98 -16.34
N SER A 42 14.94 17.65 -16.84
CA SER A 42 14.73 17.81 -18.27
C SER A 42 14.19 19.20 -18.54
N GLY A 43 15.06 20.10 -19.00
CA GLY A 43 14.64 21.36 -19.63
C GLY A 43 13.84 21.16 -20.93
N LEU A 44 13.49 19.91 -21.28
CA LEU A 44 12.58 19.56 -22.35
C LEU A 44 11.18 19.33 -21.77
N GLU A 45 10.17 19.78 -22.51
CA GLU A 45 8.78 19.53 -22.17
C GLU A 45 8.49 18.02 -22.09
N PRO A 46 7.61 17.58 -21.17
CA PRO A 46 7.23 16.17 -21.07
C PRO A 46 6.74 15.63 -22.41
N VAL A 47 7.39 14.58 -22.91
CA VAL A 47 7.04 13.94 -24.19
C VAL A 47 5.72 13.18 -24.09
N GLU A 48 5.38 12.69 -22.89
CA GLU A 48 4.14 11.97 -22.62
C GLU A 48 3.28 12.66 -21.56
N HIS A 49 1.95 12.49 -21.68
CA HIS A 49 1.01 12.95 -20.66
C HIS A 49 1.19 12.21 -19.33
N ALA A 50 0.95 12.92 -18.22
CA ALA A 50 1.08 12.37 -16.86
C ALA A 50 0.20 11.13 -16.57
N VAL A 51 -0.83 10.91 -17.39
CA VAL A 51 -1.76 9.77 -17.29
C VAL A 51 -1.61 8.79 -18.47
N SER A 52 -0.47 8.85 -19.17
CA SER A 52 -0.13 7.88 -20.22
C SER A 52 -0.15 6.45 -19.68
N ARG A 53 -0.35 5.48 -20.58
CA ARG A 53 -0.41 4.08 -20.20
C ARG A 53 0.99 3.59 -19.84
N PHE A 54 1.23 3.45 -18.55
CA PHE A 54 2.42 2.79 -18.05
C PHE A 54 2.40 1.29 -18.36
N HIS A 55 3.59 0.69 -18.36
CA HIS A 55 3.76 -0.72 -18.66
C HIS A 55 2.89 -1.60 -17.74
N VAL A 56 2.18 -2.58 -18.31
CA VAL A 56 1.24 -3.49 -17.59
C VAL A 56 1.88 -4.30 -16.44
N ARG A 57 3.22 -4.28 -16.30
CA ARG A 57 3.98 -5.03 -15.30
C ARG A 57 3.49 -4.75 -13.87
N TRP A 58 3.12 -3.51 -13.58
CA TRP A 58 2.62 -3.12 -12.26
C TRP A 58 1.28 -3.73 -11.91
N TYR A 59 0.41 -3.92 -12.90
CA TYR A 59 -0.93 -4.49 -12.69
C TYR A 59 -0.86 -5.90 -12.12
N THR A 60 0.01 -6.75 -12.67
CA THR A 60 0.14 -8.15 -12.24
C THR A 60 0.67 -8.24 -10.81
N ILE A 61 1.61 -7.37 -10.44
CA ILE A 61 2.14 -7.30 -9.07
C ILE A 61 1.06 -6.82 -8.10
N THR A 62 0.28 -5.80 -8.46
CA THR A 62 -0.83 -5.31 -7.64
C THR A 62 -1.91 -6.38 -7.45
N MET A 63 -2.25 -7.13 -8.49
CA MET A 63 -3.22 -8.23 -8.40
C MET A 63 -2.71 -9.35 -7.49
N LEU A 64 -1.43 -9.69 -7.58
CA LEU A 64 -0.80 -10.67 -6.68
C LEU A 64 -0.80 -10.17 -5.23
N PHE A 65 -0.42 -8.91 -5.01
CA PHE A 65 -0.44 -8.28 -3.69
C PHE A 65 -1.85 -8.27 -3.09
N LEU A 66 -2.87 -7.90 -3.87
CA LEU A 66 -4.26 -7.89 -3.41
C LEU A 66 -4.75 -9.29 -3.02
N ALA A 67 -4.38 -10.32 -3.79
CA ALA A 67 -4.73 -11.70 -3.49
C ALA A 67 -4.08 -12.16 -2.16
N PHE A 68 -2.82 -11.78 -1.93
CA PHE A 68 -2.14 -12.05 -0.64
C PHE A 68 -2.71 -11.21 0.51
N ASP A 69 -3.04 -9.94 0.31
CA ASP A 69 -3.63 -9.10 1.37
C ASP A 69 -4.97 -9.66 1.86
N MET A 70 -5.76 -10.26 0.96
CA MET A 70 -6.97 -10.99 1.36
C MET A 70 -6.70 -12.19 2.26
N GLU A 71 -5.50 -12.79 2.24
CA GLU A 71 -5.13 -13.90 3.13
C GLU A 71 -5.08 -13.46 4.60
N MET A 72 -4.60 -12.23 4.84
CA MET A 72 -4.47 -11.68 6.19
C MET A 72 -5.83 -11.50 6.85
N VAL A 73 -6.86 -11.14 6.06
CA VAL A 73 -8.25 -11.06 6.53
C VAL A 73 -8.74 -12.39 7.10
N PHE A 74 -8.30 -13.52 6.54
CA PHE A 74 -8.62 -14.85 7.06
C PHE A 74 -7.72 -15.28 8.23
N MET A 75 -6.45 -14.86 8.22
CA MET A 75 -5.51 -15.20 9.30
C MET A 75 -5.87 -14.53 10.62
N TYR A 76 -6.32 -13.27 10.62
CA TYR A 76 -6.60 -12.55 11.88
C TYR A 76 -7.65 -13.25 12.75
N PRO A 77 -8.88 -13.56 12.28
CA PRO A 77 -9.86 -14.28 13.10
C PRO A 77 -9.38 -15.67 13.49
N TRP A 78 -8.66 -16.36 12.61
CA TRP A 78 -8.12 -17.69 12.89
C TRP A 78 -7.19 -17.70 14.12
N THR A 79 -6.31 -16.69 14.26
CA THR A 79 -5.42 -16.59 15.43
C THR A 79 -6.16 -16.47 16.76
N LEU A 80 -7.40 -15.96 16.74
CA LEU A 80 -8.23 -15.79 17.95
C LEU A 80 -8.89 -17.11 18.39
N ILE A 81 -9.15 -18.03 17.46
CA ILE A 81 -9.91 -19.26 17.72
C ILE A 81 -9.07 -20.54 17.71
N ILE A 82 -7.79 -20.45 17.31
CA ILE A 82 -6.87 -21.59 17.17
C ILE A 82 -6.77 -22.42 18.46
N SER A 83 -6.79 -21.78 19.63
CA SER A 83 -6.73 -22.44 20.94
C SER A 83 -7.99 -23.23 21.28
N ALA A 84 -9.15 -22.82 20.76
CA ALA A 84 -10.43 -23.49 20.97
C ALA A 84 -10.66 -24.65 19.99
N MET A 85 -10.22 -24.48 18.74
CA MET A 85 -10.40 -25.47 17.68
C MET A 85 -9.33 -26.57 17.68
N GLY A 86 -8.14 -26.28 18.23
CA GLY A 86 -7.04 -27.24 18.32
C GLY A 86 -6.35 -27.50 16.98
N PRO A 87 -5.69 -28.68 16.82
CA PRO A 87 -4.80 -28.94 15.68
C PRO A 87 -5.47 -28.94 14.30
N SER A 88 -6.78 -29.18 14.20
CA SER A 88 -7.51 -29.16 12.93
C SER A 88 -7.48 -27.77 12.28
N ALA A 89 -7.68 -26.71 13.07
CA ALA A 89 -7.61 -25.33 12.58
C ALA A 89 -6.22 -24.97 12.06
N VAL A 90 -5.15 -25.54 12.64
CA VAL A 90 -3.79 -25.36 12.13
C VAL A 90 -3.67 -25.97 10.74
N ILE A 91 -4.09 -27.22 10.58
CA ILE A 91 -4.01 -27.95 9.30
C ILE A 91 -4.80 -27.21 8.21
N GLU A 92 -6.04 -26.81 8.50
CA GLU A 92 -6.89 -26.08 7.55
C GLU A 92 -6.25 -24.76 7.09
N MET A 93 -5.64 -24.00 8.01
CA MET A 93 -4.94 -22.76 7.67
C MET A 93 -3.71 -23.01 6.79
N PHE A 94 -2.90 -24.03 7.09
CA PHE A 94 -1.75 -24.35 6.25
C PHE A 94 -2.16 -24.88 4.87
N VAL A 95 -3.28 -25.60 4.76
CA VAL A 95 -3.85 -25.99 3.46
C VAL A 95 -4.30 -24.76 2.67
N PHE A 96 -4.98 -23.80 3.32
CA PHE A 96 -5.37 -22.53 2.70
C PHE A 96 -4.15 -21.75 2.17
N LEU A 97 -3.11 -21.59 3.00
CA LEU A 97 -1.86 -20.93 2.59
C LEU A 97 -1.16 -21.67 1.44
N ALA A 98 -1.17 -23.01 1.45
CA ALA A 98 -0.58 -23.80 0.37
C ALA A 98 -1.30 -23.59 -0.98
N ILE A 99 -2.63 -23.42 -0.97
CA ILE A 99 -3.41 -23.13 -2.17
C ILE A 99 -3.04 -21.76 -2.75
N LEU A 100 -2.92 -20.73 -1.89
CA LEU A 100 -2.48 -19.40 -2.33
C LEU A 100 -1.06 -19.42 -2.88
N LEU A 101 -0.15 -20.09 -2.17
CA LEU A 101 1.24 -20.27 -2.62
C LEU A 101 1.33 -20.99 -3.97
N ALA A 102 0.45 -21.96 -4.24
CA ALA A 102 0.38 -22.62 -5.54
C ALA A 102 0.02 -21.64 -6.67
N GLY A 103 -0.90 -20.70 -6.42
CA GLY A 103 -1.24 -19.62 -7.36
C GLY A 103 -0.04 -18.70 -7.67
N VAL A 104 0.79 -18.44 -6.67
CA VAL A 104 2.00 -17.60 -6.80
C VAL A 104 3.07 -18.30 -7.61
N ILE A 105 3.28 -19.60 -7.33
CA ILE A 105 4.18 -20.45 -8.11
C ILE A 105 3.72 -20.49 -9.57
N TYR A 106 2.41 -20.61 -9.81
CA TYR A 106 1.85 -20.56 -11.17
C TYR A 106 2.14 -19.23 -11.86
N ALA A 107 1.85 -18.10 -11.20
CA ALA A 107 2.14 -16.76 -11.74
C ALA A 107 3.63 -16.58 -12.06
N TRP A 108 4.52 -17.08 -11.19
CA TRP A 108 5.96 -17.06 -11.42
C TRP A 108 6.35 -17.86 -12.67
N ARG A 109 5.79 -19.07 -12.83
CA ARG A 109 6.03 -19.90 -14.02
C ARG A 109 5.58 -19.22 -15.31
N GLU A 110 4.46 -18.50 -15.29
CA GLU A 110 3.93 -17.74 -16.43
C GLU A 110 4.74 -16.46 -16.73
N GLY A 111 5.73 -16.13 -15.90
CA GLY A 111 6.58 -14.97 -16.12
C GLY A 111 5.94 -13.64 -15.72
N ALA A 112 4.84 -13.67 -14.95
CA ALA A 112 4.23 -12.50 -14.33
C ALA A 112 5.21 -11.64 -13.54
N LEU A 113 6.26 -12.28 -13.01
CA LEU A 113 7.31 -11.69 -12.18
C LEU A 113 8.63 -11.48 -12.94
N ARG A 114 8.64 -11.46 -14.28
CA ARG A 114 9.86 -11.19 -15.06
C ARG A 114 10.07 -9.68 -15.21
N TRP A 115 11.30 -9.23 -14.91
CA TRP A 115 11.67 -7.80 -14.84
C TRP A 115 12.66 -7.35 -15.92
N THR A 116 12.93 -8.21 -16.91
CA THR A 116 13.69 -7.88 -18.12
C THR A 116 12.72 -7.51 -19.22
#